data_AF-A0A355SHS0-F1
#
_entry.id   AF-A0A355SHS0-F1
#
_cell.length_a   1.000
_cell.length_b   1.000
_cell.length_c   1.000
_cell.angle_alpha   90.00
_cell.angle_beta   90.00
_cell.angle_gamma   90.00
#
_symmetry.space_group_name_H-M   'P 1'
#
loop_
_entity.id
_entity.type
_entity.pdbx_description
1 polymer ?
#
loop_
_entity_poly.entity_id
_entity_poly.type
_entity_poly.pdbx_seq_one_letter_code
_entity_poly.pdbx_strand_id
1 'polypeptide(L)' 'MSDYRLEFGSSITPNDTDRLYQILPIVSKDDELEIIIQDKNSKEVGSIIDVLKSNEFDVSAIGHKDRGKLYLLVHRNN' A
#
# COMPACT_ATOMS: atom_id res chain seq x y z
N MET A 1 0.78 -17.06 7.90
CA MET A 1 1.40 -15.82 7.45
C MET A 1 1.48 -15.89 5.94
N SER A 2 0.61 -15.14 5.28
CA SER A 2 0.64 -14.96 3.84
C SER A 2 1.17 -13.57 3.53
N ASP A 3 1.96 -13.46 2.47
CA ASP A 3 2.54 -12.19 2.06
C ASP A 3 1.76 -11.68 0.83
N TYR A 4 1.08 -10.55 1.00
CA TYR A 4 0.34 -9.90 -0.07
C TYR A 4 1.17 -8.78 -0.67
N ARG A 5 1.05 -8.59 -1.99
CA ARG A 5 1.78 -7.55 -2.69
C ARG A 5 0.92 -6.82 -3.70
N LEU A 6 0.95 -5.50 -3.65
CA LEU A 6 0.38 -4.61 -4.66
C LEU A 6 1.47 -3.75 -5.27
N GLU A 7 1.43 -3.60 -6.60
CA GLU A 7 2.32 -2.71 -7.33
C GLU A 7 1.45 -1.74 -8.14
N PHE A 8 1.69 -0.44 -7.90
CA PHE A 8 1.09 0.69 -8.57
C PHE A 8 2.11 1.31 -9.52
N GLY A 9 1.63 1.71 -10.70
CA GLY A 9 2.45 2.34 -11.72
C GLY A 9 2.87 3.77 -11.34
N SER A 10 3.35 4.52 -12.33
CA SER A 10 3.81 5.91 -12.13
C SER A 10 2.71 6.92 -11.79
N SER A 11 1.46 6.50 -11.86
CA SER A 11 0.29 7.27 -11.47
C SER A 11 -0.73 6.29 -10.90
N ILE A 12 -1.34 6.65 -9.78
CA ILE A 12 -2.36 5.81 -9.14
C ILE A 12 -3.68 5.98 -9.90
N THR A 13 -4.15 4.89 -10.49
CA THR A 13 -5.41 4.88 -11.26
C THR A 13 -6.58 4.41 -10.38
N PRO A 14 -7.85 4.69 -10.78
CA PRO A 14 -9.00 4.13 -10.08
C PRO A 14 -8.95 2.60 -9.94
N ASN A 15 -8.41 1.90 -10.94
CA ASN A 15 -8.23 0.45 -10.91
C ASN A 15 -7.23 0.01 -9.82
N ASP A 16 -6.20 0.80 -9.53
CA ASP A 16 -5.26 0.50 -8.45
C ASP A 16 -5.94 0.65 -7.08
N THR A 17 -6.77 1.67 -6.92
CA THR A 17 -7.59 1.87 -5.73
C THR A 17 -8.62 0.75 -5.55
N ASP A 18 -9.26 0.30 -6.63
CA ASP A 18 -10.20 -0.84 -6.59
C ASP A 18 -9.49 -2.13 -6.17
N ARG A 19 -8.29 -2.39 -6.71
CA ARG A 19 -7.45 -3.52 -6.30
C ARG A 19 -7.06 -3.44 -4.83
N LEU A 20 -6.76 -2.24 -4.33
CA LEU A 20 -6.51 -2.02 -2.91
C LEU A 20 -7.76 -2.38 -2.09
N TYR A 21 -8.93 -1.83 -2.40
CA TYR A 21 -10.17 -2.15 -1.69
C TYR A 21 -10.55 -3.63 -1.72
N GLN A 22 -10.20 -4.34 -2.80
CA GLN A 22 -10.42 -5.79 -2.88
C GLN A 22 -9.49 -6.59 -1.95
N ILE A 23 -8.26 -6.12 -1.70
CA ILE A 23 -7.29 -6.84 -0.88
C ILE A 23 -7.48 -6.59 0.62
N LEU A 24 -7.83 -5.37 1.02
CA LEU A 24 -7.96 -4.97 2.43
C LEU A 24 -8.85 -5.92 3.27
N PRO A 25 -10.01 -6.41 2.82
CA PRO A 25 -10.81 -7.34 3.62
C PRO A 25 -10.19 -8.74 3.75
N ILE A 26 -9.24 -9.10 2.89
CA ILE A 26 -8.59 -10.42 2.84
C ILE A 26 -7.34 -10.44 3.73
N VAL A 27 -6.62 -9.32 3.82
CA VAL A 27 -5.42 -9.20 4.67
C VAL A 27 -5.82 -9.24 6.15
N SER A 28 -5.34 -10.25 6.86
CA SER A 28 -5.53 -10.40 8.30
C SER A 28 -4.40 -9.73 9.10
N LYS A 29 -4.57 -9.63 10.42
CA LYS A 29 -3.55 -9.06 11.33
C LYS A 29 -2.21 -9.79 11.34
N ASP A 30 -2.21 -11.07 11.00
CA ASP A 30 -1.02 -11.94 11.01
C ASP A 30 -0.37 -12.01 9.61
N ASP A 31 -0.91 -11.25 8.66
CA ASP A 31 -0.40 -11.13 7.29
C ASP A 31 0.38 -9.82 7.11
N GLU A 32 1.22 -9.83 6.09
CA GLU A 32 2.00 -8.67 5.68
C GLU A 32 1.52 -8.19 4.30
N LEU A 33 1.34 -6.88 4.15
CA LEU A 33 1.00 -6.26 2.87
C LEU A 33 2.14 -5.34 2.43
N GLU A 34 2.81 -5.68 1.33
CA GLU A 34 3.79 -4.82 0.66
C GLU A 34 3.09 -4.04 -0.46
N ILE A 35 3.16 -2.70 -0.41
CA ILE A 35 2.69 -1.83 -1.50
C ILE A 35 3.89 -1.14 -2.12
N ILE A 36 4.05 -1.30 -3.43
CA ILE A 36 5.11 -0.69 -4.22
C ILE A 36 4.49 0.36 -5.12
N ILE A 37 5.00 1.59 -5.04
CA ILE A 37 4.53 2.72 -5.83
C ILE A 37 5.70 3.24 -6.66
N GLN A 38 5.53 3.34 -7.97
CA GLN A 38 6.52 3.98 -8.82
C GLN A 38 6.42 5.50 -8.62
N ASP A 39 7.37 6.04 -7.86
CA ASP A 39 7.33 7.37 -7.28
C ASP A 39 7.60 8.47 -8.33
N LYS A 40 6.58 9.31 -8.55
CA LYS A 40 6.72 10.64 -9.17
C LYS A 40 5.92 11.74 -8.44
N ASN A 41 5.03 11.39 -7.49
CA ASN A 41 4.06 12.33 -6.92
C ASN A 41 3.71 12.00 -5.46
N SER A 42 4.22 12.80 -4.53
CA SER A 42 4.00 12.63 -3.08
C SER A 42 2.55 12.78 -2.63
N LYS A 43 1.68 13.45 -3.42
CA LYS A 43 0.26 13.60 -3.08
C LYS A 43 -0.51 12.29 -3.20
N GLU A 44 -0.22 11.52 -4.25
CA GLU A 44 -0.89 10.24 -4.53
C GLU A 44 -0.56 9.20 -3.45
N VAL A 45 0.71 9.18 -3.00
CA VAL A 45 1.14 8.35 -1.87
C VAL A 45 0.36 8.70 -0.60
N GLY A 46 0.17 9.99 -0.31
CA GLY A 46 -0.62 10.44 0.83
C GLY A 46 -2.05 9.89 0.81
N SER A 47 -2.70 9.92 -0.34
CA SER A 47 -4.05 9.37 -0.50
C SER A 47 -4.12 7.86 -0.23
N ILE A 48 -3.11 7.08 -0.64
CA ILE A 48 -3.06 5.64 -0.30
C ILE A 48 -2.92 5.43 1.21
N ILE A 49 -2.04 6.19 1.86
CA ILE A 49 -1.85 6.09 3.31
C ILE A 49 -3.14 6.44 4.05
N ASP A 50 -3.89 7.45 3.59
CA ASP A 50 -5.17 7.84 4.19
C ASP A 50 -6.23 6.74 4.02
N VAL A 51 -6.28 6.08 2.87
CA VAL A 51 -7.16 4.92 2.63
C VAL A 51 -6.79 3.77 3.56
N LEU A 52 -5.51 3.43 3.70
CA LEU A 52 -5.05 2.38 4.60
C LEU A 52 -5.47 2.65 6.05
N LYS A 53 -5.19 3.85 6.56
CA LYS A 53 -5.57 4.27 7.91
C LYS A 53 -7.08 4.20 8.14
N SER A 54 -7.85 4.62 7.15
CA SER A 54 -9.33 4.57 7.21
C SER A 54 -9.89 3.15 7.26
N ASN A 55 -9.08 2.14 6.90
CA ASN A 55 -9.44 0.73 6.90
C ASN A 55 -8.71 -0.07 8.00
N GLU A 56 -8.23 0.60 9.05
CA GLU A 56 -7.53 -0.01 10.19
C GLU A 56 -6.18 -0.67 9.83
N PHE A 57 -5.48 -0.12 8.83
CA PHE A 57 -4.11 -0.50 8.50
C PHE A 57 -3.12 0.60 8.88
N ASP A 58 -1.97 0.19 9.42
CA ASP A 58 -0.83 1.06 9.68
C ASP A 58 0.34 0.72 8.77
N VAL A 59 1.07 1.77 8.38
CA VAL A 59 2.32 1.65 7.62
C VAL A 59 3.48 1.51 8.61
N SER A 60 4.06 0.32 8.71
CA SER A 60 5.16 0.01 9.64
C SER A 60 6.50 0.49 9.13
N ALA A 61 6.71 0.47 7.81
CA ALA A 61 7.95 0.91 7.20
C ALA A 61 7.71 1.62 5.86
N ILE A 62 8.48 2.67 5.62
CA ILE A 62 8.54 3.38 4.34
C ILE A 62 9.99 3.33 3.86
N GLY A 63 10.22 2.67 2.72
CA GLY A 63 11.53 2.53 2.11
C GLY A 63 11.56 3.15 0.71
N HIS A 64 12.64 3.85 0.40
CA HIS A 64 12.97 4.21 -0.99
C HIS A 64 14.04 3.23 -1.48
N LYS A 65 13.84 2.63 -2.67
CA LYS A 65 14.87 1.83 -3.33
C LYS A 65 15.29 2.53 -4.62
N ASP A 66 16.52 2.29 -5.05
CA ASP A 66 17.06 2.79 -6.31
C ASP A 66 16.05 2.61 -7.45
N ARG A 67 15.96 3.63 -8.33
CA ARG A 67 15.03 3.75 -9.48
C ARG A 67 13.65 4.35 -9.19
N GLY A 68 13.49 5.15 -8.14
CA GLY A 68 12.27 5.92 -7.91
C GLY A 68 11.07 5.03 -7.57
N LYS A 69 11.29 3.99 -6.75
CA LYS A 69 10.22 3.16 -6.20
C LYS A 69 10.12 3.40 -4.70
N LEU A 70 8.91 3.65 -4.25
CA LEU A 70 8.53 3.72 -2.85
C LEU A 70 7.93 2.38 -2.43
N TYR A 71 8.35 1.88 -1.27
CA TYR A 71 7.89 0.63 -0.67
C TYR A 71 7.22 0.98 0.65
N LEU A 72 5.98 0.54 0.81
CA LEU A 72 5.22 0.66 2.05
C LEU A 72 5.01 -0.76 2.59
N LEU A 73 5.50 -0.99 3.80
CA LEU A 73 5.14 -2.18 4.55
C LEU A 73 3.95 -1.86 5.43
N VAL A 74 2.90 -2.66 5.33
CA VAL A 74 1.59 -2.37 5.90
C VAL A 74 1.10 -3.58 6.69
N HIS A 75 0.56 -3.32 7.88
CA HIS A 75 -0.09 -4.34 8.71
C HIS A 75 -1.45 -3.85 9.16
N ARG A 76 -2.34 -4.79 9.43
CA ARG A 76 -3.66 -4.50 10.01
C ARG A 76 -3.54 -4.34 11.53
N ASN A 77 -4.25 -3.36 12.08
CA ASN A 77 -4.18 -3.01 13.49
C ASN A 77 -4.93 -3.98 14.41
N ASN A 78 -5.89 -4.75 13.88
CA ASN A 78 -6.73 -5.66 14.67
C ASN A 78 -7.20 -6.87 13.84
#